data_AF-A0A1Y5DZP6-F1
#
_entry.id   AF-A0A1Y5DZP6-F1
#
_cell.length_a   1.000
_cell.length_b   1.000
_cell.length_c   1.000
_cell.angle_alpha   90.00
_cell.angle_beta   90.00
_cell.angle_gamma   90.00
#
_symmetry.space_group_name_H-M   'P 1'
#
loop_
_entity.id
_entity.type
_entity.pdbx_description
1 polymer ?
#
loop_
_entity_poly.entity_id
_entity_poly.type
_entity_poly.pdbx_seq_one_letter_code
_entity_poly.pdbx_strand_id
1 'polypeptide(L)' 'MKKTFKANNISCMNCANLIKGSLEDDFGTIEVNLEATPKEVTVEIENESKELEFKNEMADIGFDIIED' A
#
# COMPACT_ATOMS: atom_id res chain seq x y z
N MET A 1 -5.52 12.88 3.02
CA MET A 1 -6.07 12.21 4.23
C MET A 1 -5.42 10.87 4.37
N LYS A 2 -4.96 10.54 5.58
CA LYS A 2 -4.36 9.24 5.87
C LYS A 2 -5.41 8.12 5.74
N LYS A 3 -5.12 7.11 4.91
CA LYS A 3 -5.96 5.92 4.70
C LYS A 3 -5.15 4.65 4.92
N THR A 4 -5.80 3.60 5.43
CA THR A 4 -5.19 2.30 5.71
C THR A 4 -5.94 1.22 4.95
N PHE A 5 -5.26 0.57 4.03
CA PHE A 5 -5.79 -0.50 3.19
C PHE A 5 -5.29 -1.85 3.68
N LYS A 6 -6.10 -2.89 3.52
CA LYS A 6 -5.66 -4.28 3.72
C LYS A 6 -5.24 -4.88 2.39
N ALA A 7 -4.06 -5.48 2.35
CA ALA A 7 -3.48 -6.04 1.14
C ALA A 7 -3.08 -7.51 1.32
N ASN A 8 -3.14 -8.26 0.23
CA ASN A 8 -2.64 -9.64 0.16
C ASN A 8 -1.16 -9.69 -0.22
N ASN A 9 -0.57 -10.89 -0.11
CA ASN A 9 0.80 -11.20 -0.56
C ASN A 9 1.96 -10.47 0.15
N ILE A 10 1.68 -9.66 1.17
CA ILE A 10 2.72 -9.06 2.02
C ILE A 10 3.11 -10.04 3.13
N SER A 11 4.23 -10.75 2.96
CA SER A 11 4.64 -11.81 3.92
C SER A 11 5.87 -11.47 4.76
N CYS A 12 6.67 -10.47 4.37
CA CYS A 12 7.92 -10.16 5.06
C CYS A 12 8.35 -8.71 4.86
N MET A 13 9.41 -8.31 5.59
CA MET A 13 10.03 -6.98 5.48
C MET A 13 10.46 -6.63 4.06
N ASN A 14 10.90 -7.60 3.26
CA ASN A 14 11.30 -7.34 1.87
C ASN A 14 10.10 -6.96 0.99
N CYS A 15 8.91 -7.52 1.23
CA CYS A 15 7.68 -7.08 0.55
C CYS A 15 7.34 -5.64 0.92
N ALA A 16 7.45 -5.30 2.21
CA ALA A 16 7.23 -3.93 2.67
C ALA A 16 8.22 -2.94 2.04
N ASN A 17 9.50 -3.31 1.96
CA ASN A 17 10.53 -2.50 1.31
C ASN A 17 10.31 -2.36 -0.21
N LEU A 18 9.79 -3.39 -0.87
CA LEU A 18 9.44 -3.31 -2.29
C LEU A 18 8.30 -2.31 -2.50
N ILE A 19 7.22 -2.38 -1.72
CA ILE A 19 6.11 -1.42 -1.80
C ILE A 19 6.63 0.00 -1.61
N LYS A 20 7.42 0.23 -0.55
CA LYS A 20 7.99 1.54 -0.26
C LYS A 20 8.89 2.05 -1.38
N GLY A 21 9.85 1.23 -1.81
CA GLY A 21 10.81 1.58 -2.85
C GLY A 21 10.19 1.77 -4.24
N SER A 22 9.04 1.16 -4.50
CA SER A 22 8.31 1.34 -5.76
C SER A 22 7.39 2.55 -5.75
N LEU A 23 6.79 2.92 -4.61
CA LEU A 23 5.65 3.84 -4.57
C LEU A 23 5.89 5.12 -3.74
N GLU A 24 6.91 5.19 -2.87
CA GLU A 24 7.10 6.38 -2.02
C GLU A 24 7.47 7.65 -2.82
N ASP A 25 8.07 7.52 -4.01
CA ASP A 25 8.37 8.66 -4.87
C ASP A 25 7.09 9.34 -5.41
N ASP A 26 6.03 8.56 -5.66
CA ASP A 26 4.77 9.04 -6.25
C ASP A 26 3.65 9.30 -5.24
N PHE A 27 3.71 8.64 -4.08
CA PHE A 27 2.67 8.69 -3.04
C PHE A 27 3.15 9.25 -1.70
N GLY A 28 4.44 9.59 -1.59
CA GLY A 28 5.05 10.02 -0.33
C GLY A 28 5.19 8.86 0.66
N THR A 29 5.29 9.17 1.96
CA THR A 29 5.53 8.15 2.99
C THR A 29 4.47 7.05 3.00
N ILE A 30 4.92 5.80 2.91
CA ILE A 30 4.06 4.61 3.03
C ILE A 30 4.44 3.82 4.28
N GLU A 31 3.46 3.51 5.12
CA GLU A 31 3.65 2.67 6.31
C GLU A 31 3.07 1.28 6.06
N VAL A 32 3.84 0.22 6.33
CA VAL A 32 3.37 -1.16 6.18
C VAL A 32 3.35 -1.82 7.56
N ASN A 33 2.17 -2.26 8.00
CA ASN A 33 1.98 -2.96 9.25
C ASN A 33 2.01 -4.49 9.01
N LEU A 34 3.18 -5.08 9.27
CA LEU A 34 3.38 -6.53 9.16
C LEU A 34 2.80 -7.32 10.34
N GLU A 35 2.35 -6.65 11.41
CA GLU A 35 1.77 -7.32 12.58
C GLU A 35 0.25 -7.53 12.44
N ALA A 36 -0.42 -6.74 11.60
CA ALA A 36 -1.84 -6.92 11.28
C ALA A 36 -2.10 -8.24 10.52
N THR A 37 -3.35 -8.70 10.52
CA THR A 37 -3.80 -9.82 9.67
C THR A 37 -5.23 -9.54 9.18
N PRO A 38 -5.46 -9.29 7.87
CA PRO A 38 -4.48 -9.11 6.78
C PRO A 38 -3.45 -8.00 7.03
N LYS A 39 -2.36 -7.95 6.25
CA LYS A 39 -1.36 -6.88 6.40
C LYS A 39 -1.94 -5.57 5.92
N GLU A 40 -1.54 -4.49 6.58
CA GLU A 40 -2.08 -3.17 6.29
C GLU A 40 -1.02 -2.28 5.64
N VAL A 41 -1.45 -1.43 4.72
CA VAL A 41 -0.63 -0.40 4.07
C VAL A 41 -1.32 0.94 4.26
N THR A 42 -0.61 1.90 4.83
CA THR A 42 -1.14 3.22 5.15
C THR A 42 -0.41 4.29 4.36
N VAL A 43 -1.17 5.17 3.72
CA VAL A 43 -0.68 6.21 2.81
C VAL A 43 -1.55 7.47 2.91
N GLU A 44 -0.97 8.63 2.62
CA GLU A 44 -1.70 9.89 2.52
C GLU A 44 -2.37 9.98 1.14
N ILE A 45 -3.70 9.97 1.10
CA ILE A 45 -4.49 10.04 -0.13
C ILE A 45 -5.09 11.43 -0.28
N GLU A 46 -4.74 12.14 -1.35
CA GLU A 46 -5.24 13.50 -1.61
C GLU A 46 -6.70 13.52 -2.07
N ASN A 47 -7.08 12.58 -2.94
CA ASN A 47 -8.39 12.51 -3.57
C ASN A 47 -8.67 11.10 -4.11
N GLU A 48 -9.90 10.84 -4.57
CA GLU A 48 -10.33 9.54 -5.08
C GLU A 48 -9.53 9.07 -6.31
N SER A 49 -9.05 9.98 -7.15
CA SER A 49 -8.22 9.62 -8.30
C SER A 49 -6.87 9.07 -7.86
N LYS A 50 -6.24 9.71 -6.87
CA LYS A 50 -4.94 9.25 -6.33
C LYS A 50 -5.08 7.94 -5.58
N GLU A 51 -6.23 7.71 -4.94
CA GLU A 51 -6.54 6.40 -4.35
C GLU A 51 -6.65 5.29 -5.40
N LEU A 52 -7.37 5.55 -6.50
CA LEU A 52 -7.51 4.58 -7.59
C LEU A 52 -6.14 4.25 -8.21
N GLU A 53 -5.31 5.27 -8.42
CA GLU A 53 -3.93 5.12 -8.88
C GLU A 53 -3.12 4.24 -7.92
N PHE A 54 -3.17 4.52 -6.60
CA PHE A 54 -2.49 3.71 -5.58
C PHE A 54 -2.89 2.24 -5.64
N LYS A 55 -4.20 1.95 -5.75
CA LYS A 55 -4.72 0.58 -5.85
C LYS A 55 -4.24 -0.14 -7.11
N ASN A 56 -4.18 0.56 -8.24
CA ASN A 56 -3.67 0.00 -9.50
C ASN A 56 -2.17 -0.31 -9.39
N GLU A 57 -1.37 0.64 -8.92
CA GLU A 57 0.08 0.45 -8.77
C GLU A 57 0.39 -0.69 -7.80
N MET A 58 -0.32 -0.78 -6.67
CA MET A 58 -0.22 -1.92 -5.73
C MET A 58 -0.53 -3.26 -6.41
N ALA A 59 -1.54 -3.33 -7.25
CA ALA A 59 -1.87 -4.54 -8.01
C ALA A 59 -0.78 -4.88 -9.05
N ASP A 60 -0.24 -3.88 -9.75
CA ASP A 60 0.81 -4.06 -10.77
C ASP A 60 2.11 -4.64 -10.18
N ILE A 61 2.42 -4.33 -8.91
CA ILE A 61 3.55 -4.93 -8.18
C ILE A 61 3.17 -6.19 -7.36
N GLY A 62 1.93 -6.67 -7.48
CA GLY A 62 1.47 -7.97 -6.95
C GLY A 62 0.88 -7.96 -5.53
N PHE A 63 0.51 -6.80 -5.00
CA PHE A 63 -0.05 -6.62 -3.66
C PHE A 63 -1.50 -6.08 -3.73
N ASP A 64 -2.42 -6.87 -4.27
CA ASP A 64 -3.82 -6.49 -4.39
C ASP A 64 -4.43 -6.02 -3.06
N ILE A 65 -5.13 -4.87 -3.12
CA ILE A 65 -5.96 -4.38 -2.02
C ILE A 65 -7.24 -5.21 -1.95
N ILE A 66 -7.61 -5.64 -0.75
CA ILE A 66 -8.79 -6.46 -0.49
C ILE A 66 -9.83 -5.77 0.41
N GLU A 67 -9.46 -4.71 1.12
CA GLU A 67 -10.36 -3.90 1.95
C GLU A 67 -9.78 -2.48 2.13
N ASP A 68 -10.66 -1.48 2.21
CA ASP A 68 -10.35 -0.04 2.32
C ASP A 68 -10.77 0.55 3.68
#